data_AF-A0A0P1ANT9-F1
#
_entry.id   AF-A0A0P1ANT9-F1
#
_cell.length_a   1.000
_cell.length_b   1.000
_cell.length_c   1.000
_cell.angle_alpha   90.00
_cell.angle_beta   90.00
_cell.angle_gamma   90.00
#
_symmetry.space_group_name_H-M   'P 1'
#
loop_
_entity.id
_entity.type
_entity.pdbx_description
1 polymer ?
#
loop_
_entity_poly.entity_id
_entity_poly.type
_entity_poly.pdbx_seq_one_letter_code
_entity_poly.pdbx_strand_id
1 'polypeptide(L)'
;MGVTTVHGDSDWNSQMQSAGGKLVVVDFSAVWCGPCQHIKPVYHQLSDQYHDVVFLEVDEAQNRSLIGALGVRGFPTFHFYVSQNKVDELVGADPNQLRAKIEQWRQSAYNPFASPGMTLGASSGSSVKPMSAAEAREARLKRFNNVSLVPDVPMPSASVAAAKPAVPDSNLVCDPNTGTCRPLSKDDRESDQMKLPPVNEDLLTQLKEMGFNDLHCQKALLATDNQGLEVAINWLGDHQDDEDINEPIKFVDMSEMTRAVTPEEKAAKVEELKARIAKKRAEREEQEKVDQRVNELKRRTEGQGLLEAREEIEAIQRKVAAEKMKKDKEDAKRERERLRKQLEMDKRERQARGGRLGGPPIDVAPVEISEKMEEEKVKGPVLTPKENITKNVGILKKYRVGNDGLTALKTLDVYVKNLIEKPEEEKFRTINLVNPAFRKRVASLAGGVALLKSLGYAKDETDGNLKLSVDKRDVELLKYAHIQLQGAIAELTH
;
A
#
# COMPACT_ATOMS: atom_id res chain seq x y z
N MET A 1 -25.11 7.08 12.80
CA MET A 1 -25.85 7.36 11.55
C MET A 1 -25.15 6.56 10.48
N GLY A 2 -25.87 5.70 9.76
CA GLY A 2 -25.25 4.85 8.75
C GLY A 2 -24.89 5.63 7.47
N VAL A 3 -24.25 4.93 6.53
CA VAL A 3 -23.98 5.44 5.18
C VAL A 3 -25.31 5.71 4.46
N THR A 4 -25.43 6.88 3.83
CA THR A 4 -26.61 7.26 3.04
C THR A 4 -26.29 7.18 1.55
N THR A 5 -27.08 6.43 0.79
CA THR A 5 -26.91 6.31 -0.66
C THR A 5 -27.54 7.51 -1.37
N VAL A 6 -26.83 8.09 -2.34
CA VAL A 6 -27.30 9.25 -3.10
C VAL A 6 -27.94 8.80 -4.41
N HIS A 7 -29.14 9.30 -4.69
CA HIS A 7 -29.89 9.01 -5.92
C HIS A 7 -30.15 10.29 -6.74
N GLY A 8 -29.22 10.63 -7.63
CA GLY A 8 -29.32 11.74 -8.56
C GLY A 8 -28.92 13.12 -7.98
N ASP A 9 -28.97 14.14 -8.84
CA ASP A 9 -28.47 15.49 -8.53
C ASP A 9 -29.29 16.23 -7.46
N SER A 10 -30.61 15.99 -7.40
CA SER A 10 -31.49 16.64 -6.41
C SER A 10 -31.25 16.12 -5.00
N ASP A 11 -31.06 14.81 -4.85
CA ASP A 11 -30.74 14.17 -3.58
C ASP A 11 -29.35 14.58 -3.10
N TRP A 12 -28.35 14.59 -4.01
CA TRP A 12 -27.01 15.11 -3.72
C TRP A 12 -27.04 16.51 -3.10
N ASN A 13 -27.76 17.45 -3.72
CA ASN A 13 -27.88 18.82 -3.22
C ASN A 13 -28.58 18.87 -1.86
N SER A 14 -29.58 18.02 -1.64
CA SER A 14 -30.30 17.92 -0.37
C SER A 14 -29.39 17.38 0.75
N GLN A 15 -28.60 16.34 0.48
CA GLN A 15 -27.63 15.79 1.43
C GLN A 15 -26.54 16.81 1.78
N MET A 16 -26.01 17.52 0.78
CA MET A 16 -25.00 18.57 0.99
C MET A 16 -25.52 19.76 1.78
N GLN A 17 -26.80 20.12 1.65
CA GLN A 17 -27.43 21.15 2.47
C GLN A 17 -27.70 20.66 3.90
N SER A 18 -28.19 19.42 4.04
CA SER A 18 -28.50 18.80 5.33
C SER A 18 -27.25 18.61 6.22
N ALA A 19 -26.10 18.35 5.61
CA ALA A 19 -24.83 18.22 6.31
C ALA A 19 -24.39 19.52 7.02
N GLY A 20 -24.79 20.68 6.51
CA GLY A 20 -24.46 21.99 7.07
C GLY A 20 -22.95 22.23 7.19
N GLY A 21 -22.46 22.40 8.42
CA GLY A 21 -21.05 22.61 8.74
C GLY A 21 -20.25 21.33 9.04
N LYS A 22 -20.89 20.15 9.00
CA LYS A 22 -20.21 18.88 9.28
C LYS A 22 -19.33 18.47 8.10
N LEU A 23 -18.32 17.64 8.39
CA LEU A 23 -17.53 16.98 7.35
C LEU A 23 -18.44 15.98 6.62
N VAL A 24 -18.46 16.07 5.29
CA VAL A 24 -19.11 15.07 4.43
C VAL A 24 -18.03 14.28 3.71
N VAL A 25 -18.08 12.96 3.85
CA VAL A 25 -17.24 12.04 3.11
C VAL A 25 -18.13 11.33 2.10
N VAL A 26 -17.70 11.29 0.86
CA VAL A 26 -18.45 10.69 -0.25
C VAL A 26 -17.60 9.59 -0.86
N ASP A 27 -18.11 8.36 -0.83
CA ASP A 27 -17.53 7.21 -1.53
C ASP A 27 -18.16 7.09 -2.93
N PHE A 28 -17.34 7.24 -3.96
CA PHE A 28 -17.70 6.92 -5.33
C PHE A 28 -17.27 5.48 -5.61
N SER A 29 -18.25 4.61 -5.76
CA SER A 29 -18.05 3.16 -5.90
C SER A 29 -18.75 2.62 -7.16
N ALA A 30 -18.35 1.42 -7.56
CA ALA A 30 -18.99 0.69 -8.64
C ALA A 30 -19.09 -0.80 -8.26
N VAL A 31 -20.20 -1.45 -8.61
CA VAL A 31 -20.48 -2.84 -8.23
C VAL A 31 -19.43 -3.81 -8.80
N TRP A 32 -18.95 -3.56 -10.02
CA TRP A 32 -17.95 -4.38 -10.72
C TRP A 32 -16.51 -4.13 -10.24
N CYS A 33 -16.27 -3.17 -9.36
CA CYS A 33 -14.94 -2.79 -8.91
C CYS A 33 -14.51 -3.62 -7.68
N GLY A 34 -13.60 -4.56 -7.86
CA GLY A 34 -13.06 -5.40 -6.78
C GLY A 34 -12.50 -4.61 -5.58
N PRO A 35 -11.62 -3.62 -5.76
CA PRO A 35 -11.11 -2.79 -4.66
C PRO A 35 -12.22 -2.01 -3.91
N CYS A 36 -13.30 -1.64 -4.61
CA CYS A 36 -14.45 -0.95 -4.01
C CYS A 36 -15.18 -1.87 -3.02
N GLN A 37 -15.38 -3.14 -3.39
CA GLN A 37 -15.99 -4.14 -2.51
C GLN A 37 -15.16 -4.39 -1.24
N HIS A 38 -13.83 -4.33 -1.34
CA HIS A 38 -12.93 -4.52 -0.20
C HIS A 38 -12.99 -3.37 0.80
N ILE A 39 -13.08 -2.12 0.33
CA ILE A 39 -13.08 -0.94 1.20
C ILE A 39 -14.47 -0.64 1.79
N LYS A 40 -15.55 -1.03 1.10
CA LYS A 40 -16.94 -0.83 1.53
C LYS A 40 -17.23 -1.24 2.99
N PRO A 41 -16.90 -2.45 3.48
CA PRO A 41 -17.15 -2.80 4.88
C PRO A 41 -16.37 -1.91 5.86
N VAL A 42 -15.16 -1.47 5.49
CA VAL A 42 -14.37 -0.54 6.32
C VAL A 42 -15.03 0.84 6.35
N TYR A 43 -15.52 1.32 5.21
CA TYR A 43 -16.22 2.60 5.11
C TYR A 43 -17.50 2.61 5.97
N HIS A 44 -18.30 1.54 5.93
CA HIS A 44 -19.47 1.40 6.79
C HIS A 44 -19.09 1.37 8.28
N GLN A 45 -18.05 0.62 8.67
CA GLN A 45 -17.55 0.63 10.05
C GLN A 45 -17.11 2.03 10.51
N LEU A 46 -16.57 2.85 9.61
CA LEU A 46 -16.19 4.24 9.93
C LEU A 46 -17.43 5.11 10.14
N SER A 47 -18.51 4.91 9.37
CA SER A 47 -19.77 5.62 9.60
C SER A 47 -20.38 5.33 10.99
N ASP A 48 -20.21 4.10 11.48
CA ASP A 48 -20.63 3.71 12.82
C ASP A 48 -19.72 4.28 13.92
N GLN A 49 -18.45 4.55 13.61
CA GLN A 49 -17.50 5.13 14.58
C GLN A 49 -17.60 6.66 14.67
N TYR A 50 -17.84 7.34 13.55
CA TYR A 50 -17.82 8.81 13.45
C TYR A 50 -19.22 9.38 13.23
N HIS A 51 -19.95 9.65 14.31
CA HIS A 51 -21.32 10.17 14.25
C HIS A 51 -21.44 11.67 13.93
N ASP A 52 -20.34 12.41 14.04
CA ASP A 52 -20.22 13.82 13.72
C ASP A 52 -19.80 14.09 12.26
N VAL A 53 -19.57 13.02 11.50
CA VAL A 53 -19.26 13.04 10.06
C VAL A 53 -20.45 12.44 9.30
N VAL A 54 -20.76 13.01 8.14
CA VAL A 54 -21.80 12.50 7.23
C VAL A 54 -21.14 11.63 6.17
N PHE A 55 -21.58 10.39 6.06
CA PHE A 55 -21.05 9.42 5.09
C PHE A 55 -22.07 9.20 3.98
N LEU A 56 -21.67 9.50 2.75
CA LEU A 56 -22.47 9.30 1.54
C LEU A 56 -21.82 8.21 0.67
N GLU A 57 -22.65 7.44 -0.03
CA GLU A 57 -22.23 6.50 -1.08
C GLU A 57 -22.91 6.88 -2.40
N VAL A 58 -22.14 6.92 -3.48
CA VAL A 58 -22.59 7.21 -4.83
C VAL A 58 -22.21 6.03 -5.73
N ASP A 59 -23.20 5.26 -6.16
CA ASP A 59 -23.02 4.16 -7.10
C ASP A 59 -22.94 4.70 -8.54
N GLU A 60 -21.93 4.26 -9.28
CA GLU A 60 -21.75 4.55 -10.70
C GLU A 60 -22.97 4.21 -11.54
N ALA A 61 -23.63 3.08 -11.30
CA ALA A 61 -24.71 2.60 -12.16
C ALA A 61 -25.88 3.60 -12.25
N GLN A 62 -26.13 4.35 -11.17
CA GLN A 62 -27.26 5.26 -11.04
C GLN A 62 -26.87 6.74 -11.23
N ASN A 63 -25.59 7.09 -11.07
CA ASN A 63 -25.15 8.49 -10.92
C ASN A 63 -24.02 8.92 -11.89
N ARG A 64 -23.93 8.31 -13.08
CA ARG A 64 -22.85 8.60 -14.05
C ARG A 64 -22.64 10.08 -14.36
N SER A 65 -23.73 10.83 -14.59
CA SER A 65 -23.65 12.26 -14.90
C SER A 65 -23.04 13.08 -13.77
N LEU A 66 -23.45 12.79 -12.52
CA LEU A 66 -22.95 13.44 -11.32
C LEU A 66 -21.46 13.14 -11.08
N ILE A 67 -21.06 11.88 -11.24
CA ILE A 67 -19.67 11.44 -11.11
C ILE A 67 -18.76 12.16 -12.11
N GLY A 68 -19.20 12.26 -13.36
CA GLY A 68 -18.50 13.00 -14.41
C GLY A 68 -18.38 14.49 -14.10
N ALA A 69 -19.46 15.12 -13.63
CA ALA A 69 -19.46 16.53 -13.25
C ALA A 69 -18.54 16.84 -12.06
N LEU A 70 -18.41 15.91 -11.11
CA LEU A 70 -17.53 16.03 -9.95
C LEU A 70 -16.06 15.69 -10.23
N GLY A 71 -15.73 15.29 -11.46
CA GLY A 71 -14.35 15.05 -11.91
C GLY A 71 -13.73 13.75 -11.43
N VAL A 72 -14.54 12.76 -11.03
CA VAL A 72 -14.06 11.44 -10.61
C VAL A 72 -13.63 10.65 -11.83
N ARG A 73 -12.37 10.15 -11.82
CA ARG A 73 -11.73 9.47 -12.98
C ARG A 73 -11.48 7.99 -12.78
N GLY A 74 -11.77 7.45 -11.60
CA GLY A 74 -11.57 6.05 -11.26
C GLY A 74 -12.22 5.68 -9.94
N PHE A 75 -12.37 4.38 -9.69
CA PHE A 75 -13.03 3.85 -8.49
C PHE A 75 -12.07 2.93 -7.71
N PRO A 76 -12.15 2.90 -6.36
CA PRO A 76 -12.93 3.80 -5.53
C PRO A 76 -12.24 5.18 -5.41
N THR A 77 -13.04 6.24 -5.32
CA THR A 77 -12.56 7.60 -5.02
C THR A 77 -13.38 8.18 -3.88
N PHE A 78 -12.72 8.78 -2.90
CA PHE A 78 -13.34 9.46 -1.78
C PHE A 78 -13.15 10.97 -1.90
N HIS A 79 -14.24 11.72 -1.85
CA HIS A 79 -14.18 13.18 -1.73
C HIS A 79 -14.56 13.62 -0.31
N PHE A 80 -13.89 14.67 0.15
CA PHE A 80 -14.14 15.30 1.44
C PHE A 80 -14.70 16.70 1.20
N TYR A 81 -15.84 17.01 1.80
CA TYR A 81 -16.47 18.32 1.73
C TYR A 81 -16.67 18.92 3.11
N VAL A 82 -16.42 20.23 3.21
CA VAL A 82 -16.75 21.04 4.39
C VAL A 82 -17.49 22.27 3.90
N SER A 83 -18.69 22.51 4.43
CA SER A 83 -19.55 23.62 4.00
C SER A 83 -19.73 23.68 2.47
N GLN A 84 -20.06 22.52 1.86
CA GLN A 84 -20.27 22.33 0.42
C GLN A 84 -19.04 22.53 -0.48
N ASN A 85 -17.86 22.85 0.08
CA ASN A 85 -16.62 22.98 -0.67
C ASN A 85 -15.81 21.69 -0.57
N LYS A 86 -15.34 21.19 -1.72
CA LYS A 86 -14.41 20.05 -1.76
C LYS A 86 -13.06 20.47 -1.19
N VAL A 87 -12.69 19.91 -0.04
CA VAL A 87 -11.44 20.22 0.66
C VAL A 87 -10.31 19.25 0.30
N ASP A 88 -10.66 18.00 -0.01
CA ASP A 88 -9.67 16.96 -0.26
C ASP A 88 -10.24 15.81 -1.11
N GLU A 89 -9.33 14.99 -1.64
CA GLU A 89 -9.61 13.81 -2.45
C GLU A 89 -8.65 12.67 -2.06
N LEU A 90 -9.15 11.44 -2.11
CA LEU A 90 -8.38 10.21 -1.98
C LEU A 90 -8.82 9.25 -3.08
N VAL A 91 -7.90 8.86 -3.95
CA VAL A 91 -8.14 7.86 -4.99
C VAL A 91 -7.54 6.54 -4.54
N GLY A 92 -8.32 5.46 -4.56
CA GLY A 92 -7.89 4.10 -4.21
C GLY A 92 -8.45 3.57 -2.89
N ALA A 93 -8.32 2.25 -2.71
CA ALA A 93 -8.90 1.49 -1.60
C ALA A 93 -7.96 1.41 -0.37
N ASP A 94 -7.55 2.56 0.17
CA ASP A 94 -6.61 2.64 1.29
C ASP A 94 -7.28 2.98 2.63
N PRO A 95 -7.54 2.01 3.53
CA PRO A 95 -8.30 2.25 4.77
C PRO A 95 -7.56 3.14 5.77
N ASN A 96 -6.23 3.05 5.83
CA ASN A 96 -5.42 3.86 6.74
C ASN A 96 -5.39 5.33 6.32
N GLN A 97 -5.25 5.59 5.02
CA GLN A 97 -5.24 6.96 4.48
C GLN A 97 -6.62 7.61 4.62
N LEU A 98 -7.68 6.86 4.35
CA LEU A 98 -9.06 7.30 4.54
C LEU A 98 -9.31 7.73 5.99
N ARG A 99 -8.94 6.89 6.97
CA ARG A 99 -9.05 7.23 8.41
C ARG A 99 -8.26 8.49 8.78
N ALA A 100 -7.03 8.60 8.30
CA ALA A 100 -6.17 9.75 8.59
C ALA A 100 -6.77 11.07 8.04
N LYS A 101 -7.29 11.05 6.81
CA LYS A 101 -7.95 12.21 6.20
C LYS A 101 -9.24 12.59 6.90
N ILE A 102 -10.05 11.61 7.31
CA ILE A 102 -11.26 11.87 8.11
C ILE A 102 -10.88 12.62 9.40
N GLU A 103 -9.91 12.11 10.15
CA GLU A 103 -9.50 12.74 11.43
C GLU A 103 -8.88 14.13 11.22
N GLN A 104 -8.07 14.31 10.18
CA GLN A 104 -7.50 15.60 9.79
C GLN A 104 -8.59 16.65 9.53
N TRP A 105 -9.57 16.32 8.68
CA TRP A 105 -10.59 17.29 8.27
C TRP A 105 -11.72 17.44 9.29
N ARG A 106 -11.96 16.43 10.13
CA ARG A 106 -12.91 16.49 11.25
C ARG A 106 -12.55 17.60 12.24
N GLN A 107 -11.27 17.75 12.56
CA GLN A 107 -10.78 18.82 13.44
C GLN A 107 -10.97 20.21 12.83
N SER A 108 -10.85 20.33 11.51
CA SER A 108 -11.04 21.61 10.79
C SER A 108 -12.51 21.96 10.52
N ALA A 109 -13.40 20.95 10.43
CA ALA A 109 -14.83 21.14 10.24
C ALA A 109 -15.53 21.60 11.52
N TYR A 110 -14.92 21.36 12.69
CA TYR A 110 -15.41 21.87 13.98
C TYR A 110 -15.10 23.37 14.12
N ASN A 111 -15.87 24.20 13.41
CA ASN A 111 -15.93 25.64 13.65
C ASN A 111 -17.13 25.95 14.56
N PRO A 112 -16.96 26.15 15.87
CA PRO A 112 -18.05 26.51 16.78
C PRO A 112 -18.70 27.87 16.45
N PHE A 113 -18.13 28.62 15.50
CA PHE A 113 -18.63 29.88 14.97
C PHE A 113 -19.38 29.77 13.63
N ALA A 114 -19.41 28.59 12.99
CA ALA A 114 -20.16 28.37 11.75
C ALA A 114 -21.65 28.12 12.06
N SER A 115 -22.35 29.14 12.59
CA SER A 115 -23.81 29.18 12.54
C SER A 115 -24.26 29.71 11.17
N PRO A 116 -25.40 29.25 10.61
CA PRO A 116 -25.95 29.84 9.39
C PRO A 116 -26.40 31.27 9.68
N GLY A 117 -25.55 32.26 9.41
CA GLY A 117 -25.88 33.67 9.55
C GLY A 117 -24.82 34.48 10.26
N MET A 118 -23.90 35.05 9.48
CA MET A 118 -23.23 36.35 9.63
C MET A 118 -21.96 36.30 8.77
N THR A 119 -22.11 36.62 7.49
CA THR A 119 -20.96 37.01 6.67
C THR A 119 -20.53 38.40 7.12
N LEU A 120 -19.27 38.55 7.52
CA LEU A 120 -18.69 39.86 7.84
C LEU A 120 -18.40 40.60 6.54
N GLY A 121 -19.44 41.22 5.97
CA GLY A 121 -19.39 42.18 4.88
C GLY A 121 -20.16 43.43 5.28
N ALA A 122 -19.44 44.55 5.39
CA ALA A 122 -19.87 45.86 5.85
C ALA A 122 -21.29 46.31 5.41
N SER A 123 -22.11 46.74 6.39
CA SER A 123 -22.88 47.99 6.29
C SER A 123 -23.41 48.44 7.66
N SER A 124 -23.24 49.75 7.90
CA SER A 124 -23.88 50.65 8.86
C SER A 124 -24.95 50.12 9.83
N GLY A 125 -24.69 50.31 11.13
CA GLY A 125 -25.66 50.94 12.05
C GLY A 125 -26.66 50.06 12.79
N SER A 126 -26.25 49.50 13.94
CA SER A 126 -27.06 49.50 15.18
C SER A 126 -26.22 49.09 16.39
N SER A 127 -26.19 49.96 17.40
CA SER A 127 -25.50 49.73 18.67
C SER A 127 -26.22 48.67 19.49
N VAL A 128 -25.58 47.50 19.65
CA VAL A 128 -25.80 46.65 20.82
C VAL A 128 -24.45 46.51 21.51
N LYS A 129 -24.37 46.94 22.77
CA LYS A 129 -23.13 46.95 23.55
C LYS A 129 -22.55 45.52 23.66
N PRO A 130 -21.24 45.31 23.44
CA PRO A 130 -20.60 44.03 23.70
C PRO A 130 -20.56 43.78 25.22
N MET A 131 -20.98 42.59 25.65
CA MET A 131 -20.80 42.12 27.02
C MET A 131 -19.30 42.01 27.35
N SER A 132 -18.94 42.34 28.58
CA SER A 132 -17.55 42.33 29.01
C SER A 132 -17.00 40.90 29.11
N ALA A 133 -15.69 40.75 28.92
CA ALA A 133 -15.00 39.46 29.05
C ALA A 133 -15.19 38.84 30.45
N ALA A 134 -15.48 39.65 31.47
CA ALA A 134 -15.79 39.20 32.82
C ALA A 134 -17.17 38.52 32.90
N GLU A 135 -18.20 39.13 32.31
CA GLU A 135 -19.56 38.58 32.27
C GLU A 135 -19.63 37.27 31.44
N ALA A 136 -18.88 37.20 30.34
CA ALA A 136 -18.76 35.98 29.54
C ALA A 136 -18.05 34.84 30.29
N ARG A 137 -17.05 35.17 31.13
CA ARG A 137 -16.32 34.20 31.96
C ARG A 137 -17.18 33.71 33.13
N GLU A 138 -17.98 34.60 33.72
CA GLU A 138 -18.89 34.27 34.82
C GLU A 138 -20.10 33.44 34.34
N ALA A 139 -20.65 33.73 33.16
CA ALA A 139 -21.69 32.91 32.53
C ALA A 139 -21.19 31.50 32.18
N ARG A 140 -19.89 31.37 31.84
CA ARG A 140 -19.25 30.08 31.57
C ARG A 140 -19.03 29.28 32.86
N LEU A 141 -18.66 29.93 33.96
CA LEU A 141 -18.56 29.27 35.27
C LEU A 141 -19.92 28.81 35.81
N LYS A 142 -20.99 29.60 35.60
CA LYS A 142 -22.36 29.22 36.01
C LYS A 142 -22.91 28.02 35.23
N ARG A 143 -22.49 27.81 33.97
CA ARG A 143 -22.86 26.61 33.20
C ARG A 143 -22.08 25.36 33.61
N PHE A 144 -20.85 25.50 34.10
CA PHE A 144 -20.05 24.38 34.58
C PHE A 144 -20.50 23.86 35.96
N ASN A 145 -21.08 24.72 36.80
CA ASN A 145 -21.56 24.32 38.13
C ASN A 145 -22.93 23.60 38.14
N ASN A 146 -23.62 23.51 37.00
CA ASN A 146 -24.92 22.84 36.88
C ASN A 146 -24.88 21.52 36.10
N VAL A 147 -23.69 20.94 35.91
CA VAL A 147 -23.55 19.58 35.37
C VAL A 147 -23.43 18.60 36.53
N SER A 148 -24.58 18.12 37.02
CA SER A 148 -24.63 16.88 37.82
C SER A 148 -24.22 15.71 36.93
N LEU A 149 -23.09 15.09 37.25
CA LEU A 149 -22.59 13.84 36.64
C LEU A 149 -23.37 12.63 37.17
N VAL A 150 -24.69 12.55 36.97
CA VAL A 150 -25.44 11.28 36.99
C VAL A 150 -26.75 11.48 36.21
N PRO A 151 -27.04 10.71 35.15
CA PRO A 151 -28.41 10.49 34.71
C PRO A 151 -29.04 9.41 35.59
N ASP A 152 -29.94 9.83 36.47
CA ASP A 152 -30.93 8.94 37.10
C ASP A 152 -31.84 8.36 36.00
N VAL A 153 -31.79 7.04 35.83
CA VAL A 153 -32.84 6.30 35.13
C VAL A 153 -33.41 5.28 36.12
N PRO A 154 -34.71 5.33 36.44
CA PRO A 154 -35.34 4.36 37.32
C PRO A 154 -35.50 3.01 36.61
N MET A 155 -35.05 1.95 37.28
CA MET A 155 -35.38 0.57 36.91
C MET A 155 -36.86 0.26 37.22
N PRO A 156 -37.55 -0.52 36.37
CA PRO A 156 -38.61 -1.40 36.84
C PRO A 156 -38.10 -2.84 37.00
N SER A 157 -38.40 -3.39 38.17
CA SER A 157 -38.15 -4.76 38.60
C SER A 157 -39.01 -5.80 37.86
N ALA A 158 -38.34 -6.88 37.47
CA ALA A 158 -38.75 -8.30 37.43
C ALA A 158 -40.23 -8.72 37.53
N SER A 159 -40.65 -9.58 36.58
CA SER A 159 -41.18 -10.93 36.88
C SER A 159 -41.02 -11.86 35.66
N VAL A 160 -40.11 -12.86 35.69
CA VAL A 160 -40.30 -14.31 35.96
C VAL A 160 -40.72 -15.18 34.76
N ALA A 161 -39.95 -16.28 34.60
CA ALA A 161 -40.15 -17.52 33.83
C ALA A 161 -39.93 -17.45 32.30
N ALA A 162 -39.21 -18.36 31.63
CA ALA A 162 -38.88 -19.75 31.94
C ALA A 162 -37.55 -20.17 31.30
N ALA A 163 -36.82 -21.03 32.01
CA ALA A 163 -35.60 -21.69 31.55
C ALA A 163 -35.92 -22.72 30.44
N LYS A 164 -35.04 -22.78 29.42
CA LYS A 164 -34.93 -23.93 28.51
C LYS A 164 -33.52 -24.51 28.57
N PRO A 165 -33.37 -25.84 28.46
CA PRO A 165 -32.20 -26.56 28.93
C PRO A 165 -31.14 -26.74 27.84
N ALA A 166 -29.90 -26.97 28.30
CA ALA A 166 -28.78 -27.44 27.50
C ALA A 166 -29.12 -28.77 26.79
N VAL A 167 -28.79 -28.86 25.51
CA VAL A 167 -28.95 -30.08 24.70
C VAL A 167 -27.63 -30.87 24.74
N PRO A 168 -27.63 -32.15 25.14
CA PRO A 168 -26.46 -33.02 25.05
C PRO A 168 -26.39 -33.72 23.68
N ASP A 169 -25.16 -34.08 23.31
CA ASP A 169 -24.76 -34.82 22.11
C ASP A 169 -25.69 -35.99 21.74
N SER A 170 -26.24 -35.96 20.52
CA SER A 170 -27.09 -37.02 19.97
C SER A 170 -26.29 -38.01 19.11
N ASN A 171 -25.80 -39.09 19.71
CA ASN A 171 -25.26 -40.28 19.03
C ASN A 171 -26.29 -41.45 19.06
N LEU A 172 -27.47 -41.25 18.48
CA LEU A 172 -28.53 -42.26 18.37
C LEU A 172 -29.11 -42.23 16.94
N VAL A 173 -29.26 -43.40 16.31
CA VAL A 173 -29.96 -43.55 15.03
C VAL A 173 -31.31 -44.23 15.31
N CYS A 174 -32.38 -43.69 14.71
CA CYS A 174 -33.74 -44.17 14.88
C CYS A 174 -34.29 -44.65 13.52
N ASP A 175 -34.86 -45.86 13.48
CA ASP A 175 -35.50 -46.39 12.28
C ASP A 175 -36.96 -45.89 12.17
N PRO A 176 -37.33 -45.20 11.08
CA PRO A 176 -38.64 -44.55 10.96
C PRO A 176 -39.82 -45.51 10.79
N ASN A 177 -39.62 -46.80 10.48
CA ASN A 177 -40.73 -47.74 10.32
C ASN A 177 -41.06 -48.56 11.57
N THR A 178 -40.15 -48.65 12.54
CA THR A 178 -40.35 -49.44 13.77
C THR A 178 -40.22 -48.62 15.05
N GLY A 179 -39.82 -47.35 14.96
CA GLY A 179 -39.88 -46.39 16.08
C GLY A 179 -38.93 -46.72 17.25
N THR A 180 -37.94 -47.57 17.05
CA THR A 180 -36.92 -47.90 18.05
C THR A 180 -35.58 -47.23 17.70
N CYS A 181 -34.94 -46.62 18.70
CA CYS A 181 -33.66 -45.92 18.56
C CYS A 181 -32.55 -46.71 19.27
N ARG A 182 -31.38 -46.87 18.63
CA ARG A 182 -30.22 -47.58 19.19
C ARG A 182 -28.92 -46.74 19.05
N PRO A 183 -27.96 -46.85 20.00
CA PRO A 183 -26.64 -46.20 19.89
C PRO A 183 -25.75 -46.86 18.82
N LEU A 184 -24.99 -46.05 18.07
CA LEU A 184 -24.14 -46.49 16.96
C LEU A 184 -23.20 -47.63 17.36
N SER A 185 -23.35 -48.79 16.70
CA SER A 185 -22.43 -49.93 16.80
C SER A 185 -21.36 -49.90 15.70
N LYS A 186 -20.21 -50.53 15.96
CA LYS A 186 -19.07 -50.59 15.03
C LYS A 186 -19.33 -51.41 13.75
N ASP A 187 -20.46 -52.10 13.67
CA ASP A 187 -20.83 -52.94 12.53
C ASP A 187 -21.69 -52.22 11.47
N ASP A 188 -22.01 -50.93 11.66
CA ASP A 188 -22.71 -50.10 10.67
C ASP A 188 -21.75 -49.40 9.67
N ARG A 189 -20.47 -49.78 9.67
CA ARG A 189 -19.43 -49.27 8.76
C ARG A 189 -19.15 -50.25 7.62
N GLU A 190 -20.16 -50.58 6.83
CA GLU A 190 -19.95 -51.22 5.53
C GLU A 190 -20.78 -50.52 4.44
N SER A 191 -20.21 -49.43 3.92
CA SER A 191 -20.24 -49.03 2.50
C SER A 191 -19.46 -47.73 2.34
N ASP A 192 -18.15 -47.77 2.66
CA ASP A 192 -17.21 -46.69 2.33
C ASP A 192 -16.94 -46.71 0.81
N GLN A 193 -17.96 -46.37 0.03
CA GLN A 193 -17.78 -45.94 -1.35
C GLN A 193 -17.26 -44.51 -1.32
N MET A 194 -16.00 -44.37 -1.74
CA MET A 194 -15.30 -43.13 -2.10
C MET A 194 -16.25 -41.98 -2.46
N LYS A 195 -16.42 -41.01 -1.57
CA LYS A 195 -17.03 -39.72 -1.91
C LYS A 195 -15.95 -38.67 -2.02
N LEU A 196 -15.86 -38.04 -3.20
CA LEU A 196 -15.01 -36.90 -3.46
C LEU A 196 -15.32 -35.75 -2.48
N PRO A 197 -14.34 -34.85 -2.21
CA PRO A 197 -14.59 -33.65 -1.43
C PRO A 197 -15.77 -32.86 -2.02
N PRO A 198 -16.63 -32.24 -1.19
CA PRO A 198 -17.82 -31.55 -1.68
C PRO A 198 -17.40 -30.35 -2.54
N VAL A 199 -17.71 -30.42 -3.83
CA VAL A 199 -17.60 -29.31 -4.78
C VAL A 199 -18.93 -28.56 -4.79
N ASN A 200 -18.90 -27.23 -4.85
CA ASN A 200 -20.12 -26.44 -4.92
C ASN A 200 -20.84 -26.68 -6.27
N GLU A 201 -21.99 -27.37 -6.23
CA GLU A 201 -22.74 -27.80 -7.41
C GLU A 201 -23.25 -26.62 -8.27
N ASP A 202 -23.50 -25.46 -7.66
CA ASP A 202 -23.96 -24.27 -8.38
C ASP A 202 -22.84 -23.71 -9.29
N LEU A 203 -21.61 -23.64 -8.75
CA LEU A 203 -20.44 -23.18 -9.51
C LEU A 203 -20.05 -24.21 -10.58
N LEU A 204 -20.17 -25.50 -10.26
CA LEU A 204 -19.93 -26.58 -11.19
C LEU A 204 -20.89 -26.49 -12.39
N THR A 205 -22.18 -26.23 -12.14
CA THR A 205 -23.20 -26.11 -13.19
C THR A 205 -22.94 -24.89 -14.07
N GLN A 206 -22.57 -23.75 -13.48
CA GLN A 206 -22.23 -22.54 -14.24
C GLN A 206 -21.00 -22.74 -15.15
N LEU A 207 -19.97 -23.45 -14.68
CA LEU A 207 -18.80 -23.77 -15.51
C LEU A 207 -19.15 -24.73 -16.67
N LYS A 208 -20.07 -25.68 -16.45
CA LYS A 208 -20.58 -26.57 -17.51
C LYS A 208 -21.40 -25.82 -18.55
N GLU A 209 -22.24 -24.88 -18.12
CA GLU A 209 -23.03 -24.03 -19.02
C GLU A 209 -22.14 -23.14 -19.91
N MET A 210 -20.95 -22.77 -19.42
CA MET A 210 -19.92 -22.06 -20.20
C MET A 210 -19.16 -22.96 -21.19
N GLY A 211 -19.45 -24.26 -21.22
CA GLY A 211 -18.89 -25.21 -22.19
C GLY A 211 -17.59 -25.89 -21.75
N PHE A 212 -17.19 -25.77 -20.48
CA PHE A 212 -16.01 -26.45 -19.95
C PHE A 212 -16.33 -27.90 -19.56
N ASN A 213 -15.35 -28.80 -19.75
CA ASN A 213 -15.50 -30.22 -19.45
C ASN A 213 -15.66 -30.47 -17.94
N ASP A 214 -16.61 -31.31 -17.55
CA ASP A 214 -16.96 -31.67 -16.17
C ASP A 214 -15.75 -31.98 -15.28
N LEU A 215 -14.77 -32.73 -15.79
CA LEU A 215 -13.56 -33.09 -15.05
C LEU A 215 -12.67 -31.88 -14.77
N HIS A 216 -12.56 -30.95 -15.71
CA HIS A 216 -11.77 -29.73 -15.55
C HIS A 216 -12.46 -28.79 -14.56
N CYS A 217 -13.80 -28.68 -14.64
CA CYS A 217 -14.60 -27.90 -13.68
C CYS A 217 -14.42 -28.41 -12.24
N GLN A 218 -14.46 -29.73 -12.05
CA GLN A 218 -14.23 -30.33 -10.73
C GLN A 218 -12.81 -30.08 -10.23
N LYS A 219 -11.80 -30.29 -11.08
CA LYS A 219 -10.39 -30.03 -10.71
C LYS A 219 -10.14 -28.56 -10.37
N ALA A 220 -10.68 -27.63 -11.15
CA ALA A 220 -10.55 -26.20 -10.89
C ALA A 220 -11.19 -25.80 -9.57
N LEU A 221 -12.40 -26.29 -9.27
CA LEU A 221 -13.08 -25.98 -8.02
C LEU A 221 -12.39 -26.61 -6.80
N LEU A 222 -11.81 -27.81 -6.95
CA LEU A 222 -11.01 -28.45 -5.91
C LEU A 222 -9.65 -27.76 -5.70
N ALA A 223 -8.98 -27.31 -6.76
CA ALA A 223 -7.70 -26.61 -6.67
C ALA A 223 -7.84 -25.18 -6.12
N THR A 224 -9.01 -24.56 -6.30
CA THR A 224 -9.33 -23.19 -5.84
C THR A 224 -10.15 -23.16 -4.56
N ASP A 225 -10.34 -24.31 -3.89
CA ASP A 225 -11.14 -24.45 -2.66
C ASP A 225 -12.54 -23.79 -2.74
N ASN A 226 -13.21 -23.86 -3.90
CA ASN A 226 -14.51 -23.23 -4.18
C ASN A 226 -14.57 -21.71 -3.92
N GLN A 227 -13.45 -20.98 -4.05
CA GLN A 227 -13.38 -19.53 -3.74
C GLN A 227 -14.16 -18.61 -4.70
N GLY A 228 -14.64 -19.12 -5.84
CA GLY A 228 -15.53 -18.38 -6.76
C GLY A 228 -15.38 -18.80 -8.22
N LEU A 229 -16.38 -18.47 -9.05
CA LEU A 229 -16.43 -18.84 -10.46
C LEU A 229 -15.22 -18.31 -11.25
N GLU A 230 -14.89 -17.04 -11.08
CA GLU A 230 -13.82 -16.37 -11.83
C GLU A 230 -12.43 -16.94 -11.52
N VAL A 231 -12.20 -17.32 -10.25
CA VAL A 231 -10.94 -17.94 -9.82
C VAL A 231 -10.79 -19.33 -10.44
N ALA A 232 -11.90 -20.08 -10.51
CA ALA A 232 -11.94 -21.37 -11.20
C ALA A 232 -11.72 -21.24 -12.71
N ILE A 233 -12.30 -20.22 -13.37
CA ILE A 233 -12.08 -19.94 -14.80
C ILE A 233 -10.63 -19.56 -15.06
N ASN A 234 -10.05 -18.70 -14.23
CA ASN A 234 -8.65 -18.29 -14.40
C ASN A 234 -7.70 -19.47 -14.21
N TRP A 235 -7.95 -20.32 -13.21
CA TRP A 235 -7.19 -21.56 -13.03
C TRP A 235 -7.34 -22.49 -14.24
N LEU A 236 -8.54 -22.61 -14.79
CA LEU A 236 -8.79 -23.42 -15.99
C LEU A 236 -8.04 -22.89 -17.20
N GLY A 237 -7.99 -21.56 -17.38
CA GLY A 237 -7.26 -20.92 -18.48
C GLY A 237 -5.74 -21.06 -18.36
N ASP A 238 -5.21 -20.99 -17.14
CA ASP A 238 -3.77 -21.14 -16.88
C ASP A 238 -3.28 -22.59 -17.08
N HIS A 239 -4.17 -23.58 -16.97
CA HIS A 239 -3.82 -25.00 -17.05
C HIS A 239 -4.45 -25.71 -18.27
N GLN A 240 -5.11 -24.99 -19.18
CA GLN A 240 -5.85 -25.56 -20.32
C GLN A 240 -4.97 -26.40 -21.29
N ASP A 241 -3.66 -26.14 -21.30
CA ASP A 241 -2.68 -26.79 -22.17
C ASP A 241 -1.93 -27.95 -21.48
N ASP A 242 -2.24 -28.23 -20.21
CA ASP A 242 -1.57 -29.28 -19.45
C ASP A 242 -2.12 -30.68 -19.82
N GLU A 243 -1.23 -31.60 -20.21
CA GLU A 243 -1.59 -32.97 -20.63
C GLU A 243 -2.28 -33.78 -19.52
N ASP A 244 -2.03 -33.43 -18.25
CA ASP A 244 -2.58 -34.07 -17.05
C ASP A 244 -4.00 -33.60 -16.70
N ILE A 245 -4.50 -32.54 -17.34
CA ILE A 245 -5.80 -31.98 -17.01
C ILE A 245 -6.94 -32.92 -17.43
N ASN A 246 -6.73 -33.70 -18.49
CA ASN A 246 -7.64 -34.74 -18.95
C ASN A 246 -7.56 -36.07 -18.16
N GLU A 247 -6.56 -36.23 -17.28
CA GLU A 247 -6.44 -37.46 -16.49
C GLU A 247 -7.49 -37.50 -15.35
N PRO A 248 -8.09 -38.65 -15.03
CA PRO A 248 -8.95 -38.79 -13.86
C PRO A 248 -8.22 -38.36 -12.57
N ILE A 249 -8.94 -37.72 -11.64
CA ILE A 249 -8.38 -37.21 -10.37
C ILE A 249 -7.74 -38.38 -9.60
N LYS A 250 -6.41 -38.42 -9.57
CA LYS A 250 -5.65 -39.40 -8.79
C LYS A 250 -5.72 -38.98 -7.31
N PHE A 251 -6.43 -39.77 -6.52
CA PHE A 251 -6.51 -39.59 -5.08
C PHE A 251 -5.14 -39.92 -4.47
N VAL A 252 -4.38 -38.90 -4.09
CA VAL A 252 -3.22 -39.09 -3.21
C VAL A 252 -3.77 -39.03 -1.79
N ASP A 253 -3.71 -40.16 -1.10
CA ASP A 253 -4.05 -40.24 0.31
C ASP A 253 -3.12 -39.32 1.11
N MET A 254 -3.62 -38.17 1.54
CA MET A 254 -2.89 -37.21 2.38
C MET A 254 -2.65 -37.75 3.80
N SER A 255 -3.08 -38.99 4.10
CA SER A 255 -2.69 -39.70 5.32
C SER A 255 -1.18 -39.98 5.38
N GLU A 256 -0.48 -40.08 4.24
CA GLU A 256 0.95 -40.44 4.20
C GLU A 256 1.92 -39.26 4.28
N MET A 257 1.47 -38.01 4.07
CA MET A 257 2.30 -36.81 4.27
C MET A 257 2.27 -36.28 5.70
N THR A 258 1.61 -37.01 6.60
CA THR A 258 1.85 -36.92 8.03
C THR A 258 2.97 -37.89 8.43
N ARG A 259 4.23 -37.50 8.18
CA ARG A 259 5.23 -37.88 9.19
C ARG A 259 4.74 -37.23 10.47
N ALA A 260 4.29 -38.04 11.43
CA ALA A 260 3.91 -37.58 12.75
C ALA A 260 5.11 -36.84 13.35
N VAL A 261 5.18 -35.52 13.12
CA VAL A 261 6.04 -34.60 13.87
C VAL A 261 5.73 -34.93 15.31
N THR A 262 6.74 -35.41 16.04
CA THR A 262 6.55 -35.94 17.38
C THR A 262 5.83 -34.87 18.21
N PRO A 263 5.00 -35.26 19.19
CA PRO A 263 4.30 -34.28 20.04
C PRO A 263 5.28 -33.28 20.68
N GLU A 264 6.53 -33.70 20.89
CA GLU A 264 7.64 -32.89 21.37
C GLU A 264 8.12 -31.83 20.35
N GLU A 265 8.27 -32.17 19.07
CA GLU A 265 8.64 -31.20 18.03
C GLU A 265 7.52 -30.18 17.74
N LYS A 266 6.25 -30.57 17.88
CA LYS A 266 5.11 -29.64 17.79
C LYS A 266 5.08 -28.69 19.00
N ALA A 267 5.31 -29.21 20.21
CA ALA A 267 5.41 -28.39 21.41
C ALA A 267 6.57 -27.40 21.31
N ALA A 268 7.73 -27.83 20.82
CA ALA A 268 8.89 -26.97 20.61
C ALA A 268 8.62 -25.84 19.61
N LYS A 269 7.97 -26.12 18.47
CA LYS A 269 7.58 -25.10 17.49
C LYS A 269 6.54 -24.11 18.02
N VAL A 270 5.60 -24.59 18.84
CA VAL A 270 4.60 -23.72 19.50
C VAL A 270 5.27 -22.81 20.52
N GLU A 271 6.21 -23.30 21.31
CA GLU A 271 6.98 -22.47 22.24
C GLU A 271 7.90 -21.47 21.51
N GLU A 272 8.51 -21.86 20.39
CA GLU A 272 9.27 -20.94 19.53
C GLU A 272 8.38 -19.82 18.96
N LEU A 273 7.17 -20.16 18.49
CA LEU A 273 6.18 -19.20 18.01
C LEU A 273 5.70 -18.26 19.12
N LYS A 274 5.43 -18.78 20.32
CA LYS A 274 5.06 -17.97 21.49
C LYS A 274 6.19 -17.04 21.90
N ALA A 275 7.44 -17.51 21.93
CA ALA A 275 8.61 -16.70 22.22
C ALA A 275 8.80 -15.58 21.18
N ARG A 276 8.56 -15.86 19.89
CA ARG A 276 8.62 -14.86 18.82
C ARG A 276 7.51 -13.81 18.96
N ILE A 277 6.30 -14.22 19.34
CA ILE A 277 5.18 -13.31 19.60
C ILE A 277 5.47 -12.44 20.84
N ALA A 278 5.99 -13.03 21.92
CA ALA A 278 6.36 -12.32 23.14
C ALA A 278 7.46 -11.27 22.87
N LYS A 279 8.50 -11.64 22.11
CA LYS A 279 9.56 -10.71 21.70
C LYS A 279 9.01 -9.54 20.88
N LYS A 280 8.10 -9.80 19.93
CA LYS A 280 7.48 -8.76 19.09
C LYS A 280 6.54 -7.85 19.89
N ARG A 281 5.87 -8.38 20.92
CA ARG A 281 5.04 -7.59 21.85
C ARG A 281 5.90 -6.70 22.75
N ALA A 282 7.00 -7.22 23.28
CA ALA A 282 7.96 -6.44 24.07
C ALA A 282 8.60 -5.30 23.26
N GLU A 283 9.00 -5.58 22.01
CA GLU A 283 9.53 -4.55 21.10
C GLU A 283 8.50 -3.45 20.80
N ARG A 284 7.23 -3.81 20.62
CA ARG A 284 6.14 -2.83 20.44
C ARG A 284 5.92 -1.99 21.69
N GLU A 285 5.94 -2.60 22.87
CA GLU A 285 5.79 -1.90 24.15
C GLU A 285 6.96 -0.92 24.40
N GLU A 286 8.18 -1.31 24.05
CA GLU A 286 9.35 -0.41 24.11
C GLU A 286 9.20 0.77 23.13
N GLN A 287 8.73 0.51 21.91
CA GLN A 287 8.48 1.56 20.92
C GLN A 287 7.40 2.55 21.40
N GLU A 288 6.31 2.06 21.98
CA GLU A 288 5.26 2.91 22.56
C GLU A 288 5.79 3.76 23.72
N LYS A 289 6.65 3.22 24.59
CA LYS A 289 7.33 3.97 25.66
C LYS A 289 8.28 5.04 25.12
N VAL A 290 8.93 4.80 23.97
CA VAL A 290 9.77 5.79 23.29
C VAL A 290 8.91 6.90 22.70
N ASP A 291 7.83 6.55 22.00
CA ASP A 291 6.93 7.51 21.37
C ASP A 291 6.21 8.38 22.41
N GLN A 292 5.82 7.81 23.56
CA GLN A 292 5.28 8.56 24.69
C GLN A 292 6.30 9.55 25.25
N ARG A 293 7.57 9.14 25.40
CA ARG A 293 8.64 10.04 25.85
C ARG A 293 8.91 11.16 24.85
N VAL A 294 8.88 10.87 23.55
CA VAL A 294 9.07 11.86 22.48
C VAL A 294 7.91 12.87 22.47
N ASN A 295 6.67 12.42 22.63
CA ASN A 295 5.51 13.31 22.68
C ASN A 295 5.50 14.17 23.94
N GLU A 296 5.88 13.61 25.09
CA GLU A 296 6.05 14.37 26.33
C GLU A 296 7.18 15.40 26.23
N LEU A 297 8.29 15.05 25.56
CA LEU A 297 9.39 15.98 25.27
C LEU A 297 8.92 17.11 24.36
N LYS A 298 8.25 16.79 23.24
CA LYS A 298 7.66 17.78 22.32
C LYS A 298 6.77 18.78 23.05
N ARG A 299 5.87 18.28 23.90
CA ARG A 299 4.97 19.11 24.71
C ARG A 299 5.72 20.06 25.65
N ARG A 300 6.84 19.62 26.24
CA ARG A 300 7.69 20.46 27.11
C ARG A 300 8.47 21.51 26.31
N THR A 301 8.88 21.16 25.10
CA THR A 301 9.74 21.99 24.25
C THR A 301 8.98 23.01 23.39
N GLU A 302 7.66 22.87 23.25
CA GLU A 302 6.82 23.81 22.50
C GLU A 302 6.70 25.20 23.18
N GLY A 303 7.22 25.37 24.41
CA GLY A 303 7.15 26.63 25.16
C GLY A 303 8.48 27.32 25.52
N GLN A 304 9.63 26.66 25.37
CA GLN A 304 10.96 27.23 25.69
C GLN A 304 12.02 26.66 24.74
N GLY A 305 12.77 27.54 24.04
CA GLY A 305 13.99 27.16 23.32
C GLY A 305 13.81 26.20 22.14
N LEU A 306 13.06 26.61 21.11
CA LEU A 306 12.76 25.81 19.90
C LEU A 306 14.00 25.21 19.20
N LEU A 307 15.18 25.83 19.33
CA LEU A 307 16.41 25.41 18.67
C LEU A 307 17.15 24.31 19.46
N GLU A 308 17.35 24.50 20.76
CA GLU A 308 18.04 23.50 21.61
C GLU A 308 17.25 22.20 21.68
N ALA A 309 15.93 22.28 21.82
CA ALA A 309 15.04 21.12 21.77
C ALA A 309 15.08 20.38 20.43
N ARG A 310 15.14 21.12 19.32
CA ARG A 310 15.23 20.53 17.98
C ARG A 310 16.59 19.85 17.77
N GLU A 311 17.67 20.46 18.26
CA GLU A 311 19.02 19.88 18.23
C GLU A 311 19.11 18.62 19.08
N GLU A 312 18.48 18.58 20.26
CA GLU A 312 18.40 17.38 21.09
C GLU A 312 17.59 16.26 20.41
N ILE A 313 16.44 16.57 19.81
CA ILE A 313 15.63 15.61 19.06
C ILE A 313 16.43 15.06 17.87
N GLU A 314 17.12 15.92 17.12
CA GLU A 314 17.94 15.50 15.98
C GLU A 314 19.16 14.68 16.42
N ALA A 315 19.78 15.01 17.56
CA ALA A 315 20.87 14.22 18.14
C ALA A 315 20.41 12.83 18.58
N ILE A 316 19.22 12.72 19.19
CA ILE A 316 18.61 11.43 19.56
C ILE A 316 18.32 10.61 18.29
N GLN A 317 17.74 11.22 17.25
CA GLN A 317 17.48 10.54 15.98
C GLN A 317 18.77 10.04 15.31
N ARG A 318 19.84 10.84 15.32
CA ARG A 318 21.16 10.45 14.79
C ARG A 318 21.78 9.29 15.57
N LYS A 319 21.64 9.27 16.91
CA LYS A 319 22.12 8.15 17.74
C LYS A 319 21.37 6.85 17.44
N VAL A 320 20.04 6.91 17.37
CA VAL A 320 19.20 5.74 17.02
C VAL A 320 19.52 5.22 15.61
N ALA A 321 19.72 6.12 14.64
CA ALA A 321 20.12 5.74 13.29
C ALA A 321 21.52 5.09 13.24
N ALA A 322 22.47 5.61 14.03
CA ALA A 322 23.82 5.04 14.12
C ALA A 322 23.81 3.64 14.78
N GLU A 323 23.01 3.43 15.81
CA GLU A 323 22.84 2.10 16.43
C GLU A 323 22.17 1.10 15.49
N LYS A 324 21.15 1.54 14.75
CA LYS A 324 20.51 0.71 13.71
C LYS A 324 21.51 0.29 12.62
N MET A 325 22.31 1.23 12.12
CA MET A 325 23.35 0.94 11.13
C MET A 325 24.43 0.00 11.66
N LYS A 326 24.78 0.08 12.95
CA LYS A 326 25.71 -0.88 13.59
C LYS A 326 25.10 -2.28 13.65
N LYS A 327 23.83 -2.39 14.04
CA LYS A 327 23.10 -3.66 14.10
C LYS A 327 22.98 -4.31 12.72
N ASP A 328 22.58 -3.54 11.71
CA ASP A 328 22.47 -4.02 10.32
C ASP A 328 23.84 -4.48 9.78
N LYS A 329 24.93 -3.78 10.13
CA LYS A 329 26.29 -4.18 9.76
C LYS A 329 26.74 -5.47 10.46
N GLU A 330 26.38 -5.67 11.73
CA GLU A 330 26.67 -6.90 12.47
C GLU A 330 25.87 -8.09 11.92
N ASP A 331 24.59 -7.89 11.61
CA ASP A 331 23.75 -8.92 11.00
C ASP A 331 24.25 -9.30 9.60
N ALA A 332 24.64 -8.31 8.77
CA ALA A 332 25.28 -8.58 7.48
C ALA A 332 26.63 -9.29 7.62
N LYS A 333 27.42 -9.00 8.66
CA LYS A 333 28.67 -9.72 8.95
C LYS A 333 28.40 -11.17 9.33
N ARG A 334 27.38 -11.41 10.17
CA ARG A 334 26.96 -12.75 10.59
C ARG A 334 26.47 -13.59 9.41
N GLU A 335 25.70 -12.98 8.49
CA GLU A 335 25.22 -13.64 7.28
C GLU A 335 26.36 -13.98 6.31
N ARG A 336 27.30 -13.05 6.10
CA ARG A 336 28.51 -13.32 5.30
C ARG A 336 29.35 -14.45 5.88
N GLU A 337 29.50 -14.51 7.19
CA GLU A 337 30.24 -15.60 7.84
C GLU A 337 29.53 -16.94 7.67
N ARG A 338 28.19 -16.96 7.74
CA ARG A 338 27.37 -18.15 7.47
C ARG A 338 27.55 -18.64 6.03
N LEU A 339 27.46 -17.74 5.05
CA LEU A 339 27.68 -18.07 3.63
C LEU A 339 29.11 -18.57 3.38
N ARG A 340 30.10 -17.96 4.05
CA ARG A 340 31.50 -18.40 3.95
C ARG A 340 31.69 -19.82 4.47
N LYS A 341 31.12 -20.15 5.64
CA LYS A 341 31.15 -21.52 6.19
C LYS A 341 30.44 -22.50 5.27
N GLN A 342 29.32 -22.10 4.66
CA GLN A 342 28.57 -22.95 3.72
C GLN A 342 29.36 -23.23 2.44
N LEU A 343 30.04 -22.21 1.89
CA LEU A 343 30.96 -22.37 0.75
C LEU A 343 32.17 -23.22 1.10
N GLU A 344 32.71 -23.10 2.32
CA GLU A 344 33.83 -23.90 2.79
C GLU A 344 33.45 -25.38 2.93
N MET A 345 32.25 -25.66 3.44
CA MET A 345 31.69 -27.01 3.52
C MET A 345 31.42 -27.61 2.14
N ASP A 346 30.81 -26.87 1.21
CA ASP A 346 30.60 -27.31 -0.17
C ASP A 346 31.94 -27.53 -0.90
N LYS A 347 32.92 -26.65 -0.69
CA LYS A 347 34.27 -26.81 -1.25
C LYS A 347 34.97 -28.05 -0.70
N ARG A 348 34.84 -28.32 0.60
CA ARG A 348 35.38 -29.53 1.24
C ARG A 348 34.68 -30.81 0.75
N GLU A 349 33.37 -30.77 0.53
CA GLU A 349 32.61 -31.88 -0.05
C GLU A 349 33.05 -32.18 -1.49
N ARG A 350 33.23 -31.15 -2.32
CA ARG A 350 33.74 -31.30 -3.70
C ARG A 350 35.18 -31.82 -3.75
N GLN A 351 36.02 -31.39 -2.80
CA GLN A 351 37.40 -31.86 -2.68
C GLN A 351 37.46 -33.32 -2.20
N ALA A 352 36.56 -33.73 -1.29
CA ALA A 352 36.39 -35.13 -0.87
C ALA A 352 35.81 -36.02 -1.99
N ARG A 353 35.00 -35.47 -2.90
CA ARG A 353 34.49 -36.15 -4.11
C ARG A 353 35.45 -36.09 -5.31
N GLY A 354 36.66 -35.57 -5.13
CA GLY A 354 37.70 -35.57 -6.18
C GLY A 354 37.38 -34.71 -7.41
N GLY A 355 36.53 -33.68 -7.29
CA GLY A 355 36.30 -32.70 -8.35
C GLY A 355 35.46 -33.17 -9.56
N ARG A 356 34.82 -34.35 -9.53
CA ARG A 356 33.91 -34.78 -10.61
C ARG A 356 32.47 -34.32 -10.33
N LEU A 357 32.01 -33.32 -11.09
CA LEU A 357 30.58 -33.00 -11.20
C LEU A 357 29.93 -34.04 -12.13
N GLY A 358 28.87 -34.69 -11.67
CA GLY A 358 28.11 -35.67 -12.46
C GLY A 358 27.31 -34.98 -13.55
N GLY A 359 27.73 -35.17 -14.80
CA GLY A 359 27.02 -34.79 -16.03
C GLY A 359 27.84 -35.26 -17.25
N PRO A 360 27.20 -35.66 -18.36
CA PRO A 360 27.93 -36.11 -19.55
C PRO A 360 28.82 -34.98 -20.11
N PRO A 361 30.04 -35.28 -20.61
CA PRO A 361 30.96 -34.27 -21.11
C PRO A 361 30.37 -33.55 -22.32
N ILE A 362 30.38 -32.21 -22.29
CA ILE A 362 30.19 -31.40 -23.48
C ILE A 362 31.60 -31.17 -24.06
N ASP A 363 31.88 -31.78 -25.21
CA ASP A 363 33.09 -31.51 -25.98
C ASP A 363 33.00 -30.09 -26.57
N VAL A 364 33.72 -29.15 -25.95
CA VAL A 364 33.98 -27.84 -26.54
C VAL A 364 35.45 -27.82 -26.94
N ALA A 365 35.71 -27.59 -28.22
CA ALA A 365 37.06 -27.56 -28.77
C ALA A 365 37.95 -26.53 -28.03
N PRO A 366 39.25 -26.82 -27.82
CA PRO A 366 40.14 -25.94 -27.09
C PRO A 366 40.37 -24.62 -27.86
N VAL A 367 39.96 -23.51 -27.28
CA VAL A 367 40.46 -22.19 -27.68
C VAL A 367 41.78 -21.96 -26.96
N GLU A 368 42.84 -21.72 -27.73
CA GLU A 368 44.18 -21.42 -27.22
C GLU A 368 44.13 -20.19 -26.30
N ILE A 369 44.45 -20.39 -25.03
CA ILE A 369 44.67 -19.31 -24.06
C ILE A 369 46.18 -19.09 -24.02
N SER A 370 46.63 -18.01 -24.63
CA SER A 370 47.99 -17.49 -24.46
C SER A 370 48.15 -16.89 -23.06
N GLU A 371 49.31 -17.15 -22.46
CA GLU A 371 49.63 -16.83 -21.08
C GLU A 371 49.86 -15.33 -20.83
N LYS A 372 49.33 -14.88 -19.68
CA LYS A 372 49.84 -13.85 -18.76
C LYS A 372 50.29 -12.50 -19.34
N MET A 373 49.43 -11.48 -19.15
CA MET A 373 49.85 -10.15 -18.67
C MET A 373 48.81 -9.63 -17.64
N GLU A 374 49.30 -8.75 -16.77
CA GLU A 374 48.78 -8.34 -15.47
C GLU A 374 47.33 -7.79 -15.45
N GLU A 375 46.71 -7.88 -14.28
CA GLU A 375 45.34 -7.43 -13.99
C GLU A 375 45.16 -5.92 -14.19
N GLU A 376 44.61 -5.51 -15.34
CA GLU A 376 43.83 -4.28 -15.46
C GLU A 376 42.36 -4.61 -15.75
N LYS A 377 41.46 -4.03 -14.96
CA LYS A 377 40.00 -4.14 -15.13
C LYS A 377 39.57 -3.61 -16.50
N VAL A 378 39.26 -4.52 -17.44
CA VAL A 378 38.65 -4.19 -18.73
C VAL A 378 37.23 -3.64 -18.49
N LYS A 379 37.07 -2.33 -18.68
CA LYS A 379 35.76 -1.68 -18.83
C LYS A 379 35.16 -2.16 -20.16
N GLY A 380 33.87 -2.52 -20.16
CA GLY A 380 33.12 -2.82 -21.39
C GLY A 380 33.17 -1.66 -22.40
N PRO A 381 32.72 -1.87 -23.65
CA PRO A 381 32.89 -0.91 -24.74
C PRO A 381 32.38 0.46 -24.32
N VAL A 382 33.27 1.46 -24.34
CA VAL A 382 32.97 2.84 -23.96
C VAL A 382 32.12 3.44 -25.06
N LEU A 383 30.79 3.42 -24.88
CA LEU A 383 29.83 4.10 -25.74
C LEU A 383 30.23 5.57 -25.90
N THR A 384 30.16 6.07 -27.12
CA THR A 384 30.48 7.48 -27.42
C THR A 384 29.51 8.41 -26.68
N PRO A 385 29.89 9.67 -26.40
CA PRO A 385 29.00 10.64 -25.75
C PRO A 385 27.66 10.81 -26.49
N LYS A 386 27.67 10.78 -27.83
CA LYS A 386 26.47 10.86 -28.67
C LYS A 386 25.55 9.65 -28.50
N GLU A 387 26.10 8.44 -28.51
CA GLU A 387 25.32 7.20 -28.29
C GLU A 387 24.72 7.15 -26.88
N ASN A 388 25.45 7.63 -25.88
CA ASN A 388 24.95 7.72 -24.51
C ASN A 388 23.75 8.68 -24.40
N ILE A 389 23.77 9.81 -25.11
CA ILE A 389 22.63 10.74 -25.15
C ILE A 389 21.41 10.02 -25.73
N THR A 390 21.54 9.40 -26.91
CA THR A 390 20.43 8.69 -27.57
C THR A 390 19.87 7.56 -26.72
N LYS A 391 20.75 6.79 -26.06
CA LYS A 391 20.34 5.73 -25.13
C LYS A 391 19.56 6.27 -23.94
N ASN A 392 20.04 7.34 -23.31
CA ASN A 392 19.39 7.93 -22.14
C ASN A 392 18.06 8.61 -22.49
N VAL A 393 17.97 9.28 -23.64
CA VAL A 393 16.71 9.80 -24.18
C VAL A 393 15.73 8.64 -24.42
N GLY A 394 16.18 7.53 -25.00
CA GLY A 394 15.38 6.32 -25.18
C GLY A 394 14.87 5.71 -23.87
N ILE A 395 15.68 5.74 -22.80
CA ILE A 395 15.26 5.33 -21.45
C ILE A 395 14.17 6.26 -20.91
N LEU A 396 14.35 7.58 -21.06
CA LEU A 396 13.37 8.58 -20.60
C LEU A 396 12.02 8.45 -21.34
N LYS A 397 12.03 8.08 -22.62
CA LYS A 397 10.81 7.80 -23.41
C LYS A 397 9.98 6.62 -22.88
N LYS A 398 10.58 5.69 -22.13
CA LYS A 398 9.86 4.56 -21.53
C LYS A 398 8.99 4.98 -20.33
N TYR A 399 9.29 6.10 -19.67
CA TYR A 399 8.53 6.61 -18.53
C TYR A 399 7.24 7.32 -19.00
N ARG A 400 6.27 6.54 -19.47
CA ARG A 400 4.96 7.05 -19.95
C ARG A 400 3.92 7.24 -18.85
N VAL A 401 4.02 6.47 -17.77
CA VAL A 401 3.09 6.55 -16.63
C VAL A 401 3.25 7.92 -15.96
N GLY A 402 2.16 8.69 -15.88
CA GLY A 402 2.13 9.99 -15.20
C GLY A 402 2.79 11.16 -15.94
N ASN A 403 3.16 11.01 -17.23
CA ASN A 403 3.91 12.01 -18.01
C ASN A 403 5.26 12.43 -17.37
N ASP A 404 5.82 11.59 -16.50
CA ASP A 404 7.08 11.88 -15.82
C ASP A 404 8.25 11.94 -16.81
N GLY A 405 8.28 11.06 -17.82
CA GLY A 405 9.28 11.08 -18.88
C GLY A 405 9.22 12.35 -19.75
N LEU A 406 8.00 12.78 -20.14
CA LEU A 406 7.80 14.02 -20.90
C LEU A 406 8.24 15.25 -20.10
N THR A 407 7.91 15.28 -18.81
CA THR A 407 8.30 16.36 -17.89
C THR A 407 9.82 16.41 -17.71
N ALA A 408 10.46 15.25 -17.60
CA ALA A 408 11.92 15.14 -17.50
C ALA A 408 12.61 15.65 -18.77
N LEU A 409 12.15 15.21 -19.95
CA LEU A 409 12.70 15.63 -21.24
C LEU A 409 12.56 17.14 -21.45
N LYS A 410 11.39 17.73 -21.16
CA LYS A 410 11.18 19.19 -21.21
C LYS A 410 12.09 19.93 -20.24
N THR A 411 12.29 19.40 -19.03
CA THR A 411 13.17 20.03 -18.04
C THR A 411 14.65 19.99 -18.48
N LEU A 412 15.09 18.86 -19.03
CA LEU A 412 16.44 18.68 -19.58
C LEU A 412 16.67 19.57 -20.81
N ASP A 413 15.67 19.70 -21.68
CA ASP A 413 15.71 20.58 -22.84
C ASP A 413 15.92 22.04 -22.46
N VAL A 414 15.22 22.52 -21.42
CA VAL A 414 15.43 23.88 -20.89
C VAL A 414 16.86 24.08 -20.39
N TYR A 415 17.46 23.08 -19.73
CA TYR A 415 18.86 23.19 -19.29
C TYR A 415 19.84 23.25 -20.46
N VAL A 416 19.65 22.40 -21.48
CA VAL A 416 20.51 22.41 -22.67
C VAL A 416 20.32 23.71 -23.46
N LYS A 417 19.08 24.17 -23.64
CA LYS A 417 18.75 25.43 -24.31
C LYS A 417 19.39 26.63 -23.61
N ASN A 418 19.28 26.72 -22.29
CA ASN A 418 19.89 27.81 -21.52
C ASN A 418 21.43 27.81 -21.64
N LEU A 419 22.06 26.63 -21.73
CA LEU A 419 23.51 26.53 -21.97
C LEU A 419 23.93 27.00 -23.36
N ILE A 420 23.08 26.80 -24.38
CA ILE A 420 23.34 27.22 -25.76
C ILE A 420 23.11 28.73 -25.91
N GLU A 421 22.00 29.25 -25.39
CA GLU A 421 21.63 30.66 -25.52
C GLU A 421 22.46 31.59 -24.63
N LYS A 422 22.85 31.12 -23.44
CA LYS A 422 23.54 31.94 -22.42
C LYS A 422 24.78 31.22 -21.87
N PRO A 423 25.84 31.10 -22.70
CA PRO A 423 27.00 30.30 -22.37
C PRO A 423 27.83 30.88 -21.21
N GLU A 424 27.85 32.19 -21.01
CA GLU A 424 28.72 32.83 -20.01
C GLU A 424 28.18 32.76 -18.58
N GLU A 425 26.88 32.55 -18.41
CA GLU A 425 26.25 32.59 -17.08
C GLU A 425 26.56 31.31 -16.27
N GLU A 426 27.14 31.49 -15.08
CA GLU A 426 27.53 30.38 -14.19
C GLU A 426 26.35 29.63 -13.57
N LYS A 427 25.22 30.32 -13.42
CA LYS A 427 23.98 29.74 -12.88
C LYS A 427 23.39 28.61 -13.72
N PHE A 428 23.71 28.55 -15.02
CA PHE A 428 23.27 27.45 -15.91
C PHE A 428 24.29 26.30 -15.99
N ARG A 429 25.52 26.56 -15.53
CA ARG A 429 26.59 25.56 -15.43
C ARG A 429 26.49 24.73 -14.15
N THR A 430 25.72 25.19 -13.17
CA THR A 430 25.57 24.54 -11.86
C THR A 430 24.13 24.06 -11.66
N ILE A 431 23.97 22.79 -11.29
CA ILE A 431 22.66 22.17 -11.02
C ILE A 431 22.66 21.62 -9.59
N ASN A 432 21.72 22.11 -8.78
CA ASN A 432 21.55 21.66 -7.40
C ASN A 432 20.75 20.34 -7.34
N LEU A 433 21.42 19.27 -6.91
CA LEU A 433 20.83 17.92 -6.79
C LEU A 433 19.86 17.79 -5.61
N VAL A 434 19.95 18.66 -4.61
CA VAL A 434 19.10 18.67 -3.41
C VAL A 434 17.73 19.29 -3.69
N ASN A 435 17.61 20.09 -4.75
CA ASN A 435 16.33 20.74 -5.09
C ASN A 435 15.23 19.68 -5.30
N PRO A 436 14.15 19.68 -4.50
CA PRO A 436 13.11 18.66 -4.55
C PRO A 436 12.40 18.60 -5.91
N ALA A 437 12.25 19.74 -6.60
CA ALA A 437 11.64 19.78 -7.93
C ALA A 437 12.52 19.11 -8.99
N PHE A 438 13.82 19.38 -8.97
CA PHE A 438 14.79 18.72 -9.88
C PHE A 438 14.88 17.22 -9.59
N ARG A 439 14.92 16.86 -8.29
CA ARG A 439 15.01 15.47 -7.86
C ARG A 439 13.79 14.66 -8.30
N LYS A 440 12.58 15.21 -8.17
CA LYS A 440 11.35 14.53 -8.60
C LYS A 440 11.26 14.38 -10.13
N ARG A 441 11.65 15.41 -10.89
CA ARG A 441 11.48 15.45 -12.35
C ARG A 441 12.59 14.77 -13.15
N VAL A 442 13.83 14.81 -12.66
CA VAL A 442 15.01 14.38 -13.44
C VAL A 442 15.90 13.42 -12.66
N ALA A 443 16.22 13.71 -11.40
CA ALA A 443 17.23 12.92 -10.68
C ALA A 443 16.73 11.54 -10.22
N SER A 444 15.42 11.37 -10.02
CA SER A 444 14.77 10.09 -9.68
C SER A 444 14.74 9.10 -10.85
N LEU A 445 14.91 9.58 -12.08
CA LEU A 445 14.79 8.77 -13.30
C LEU A 445 16.16 8.26 -13.75
N ALA A 446 16.24 6.97 -14.09
CA ALA A 446 17.51 6.28 -14.40
C ALA A 446 18.29 6.91 -15.58
N GLY A 447 17.62 7.62 -16.50
CA GLY A 447 18.23 8.30 -17.63
C GLY A 447 18.57 9.78 -17.41
N GLY A 448 18.04 10.43 -16.36
CA GLY A 448 18.13 11.89 -16.22
C GLY A 448 19.53 12.38 -15.88
N VAL A 449 20.09 11.91 -14.76
CA VAL A 449 21.46 12.28 -14.33
C VAL A 449 22.52 11.71 -15.27
N ALA A 450 22.27 10.53 -15.86
CA ALA A 450 23.18 9.90 -16.82
C ALA A 450 23.33 10.74 -18.10
N LEU A 451 22.25 11.35 -18.58
CA LEU A 451 22.27 12.28 -19.71
C LEU A 451 23.11 13.53 -19.41
N LEU A 452 22.94 14.13 -18.23
CA LEU A 452 23.75 15.29 -17.81
C LEU A 452 25.24 14.93 -17.73
N LYS A 453 25.58 13.75 -17.22
CA LYS A 453 26.98 13.28 -17.22
C LYS A 453 27.54 13.10 -18.62
N SER A 454 26.76 12.60 -19.58
CA SER A 454 27.20 12.50 -20.99
C SER A 454 27.42 13.85 -21.67
N LEU A 455 26.78 14.91 -21.16
CA LEU A 455 26.99 16.30 -21.58
C LEU A 455 28.21 16.97 -20.94
N GLY A 456 28.92 16.28 -20.04
CA GLY A 456 30.12 16.79 -19.38
C GLY A 456 29.89 17.33 -17.97
N TYR A 457 28.69 17.23 -17.41
CA TYR A 457 28.46 17.60 -16.00
C TYR A 457 29.16 16.60 -15.08
N ALA A 458 30.01 17.10 -14.19
CA ALA A 458 30.65 16.32 -13.14
C ALA A 458 30.05 16.66 -11.77
N LYS A 459 30.01 15.68 -10.87
CA LYS A 459 29.63 15.92 -9.48
C LYS A 459 30.81 16.59 -8.78
N ASP A 460 30.58 17.75 -8.20
CA ASP A 460 31.57 18.43 -7.38
C ASP A 460 31.65 17.77 -5.99
N GLU A 461 32.86 17.56 -5.48
CA GLU A 461 33.11 16.88 -4.21
C GLU A 461 32.78 17.77 -3.01
N THR A 462 32.75 19.09 -3.21
CA THR A 462 32.53 20.11 -2.17
C THR A 462 31.05 20.31 -1.84
N ASP A 463 30.25 20.63 -2.85
CA ASP A 463 28.83 21.00 -2.67
C ASP A 463 27.87 19.84 -2.99
N GLY A 464 28.37 18.75 -3.56
CA GLY A 464 27.55 17.65 -4.07
C GLY A 464 26.68 18.01 -5.28
N ASN A 465 26.83 19.22 -5.83
CA ASN A 465 26.14 19.74 -7.02
C ASN A 465 26.77 19.22 -8.32
N LEU A 466 26.00 19.23 -9.42
CA LEU A 466 26.52 18.96 -10.76
C LEU A 466 27.04 20.26 -11.37
N LYS A 467 28.33 20.33 -11.69
CA LYS A 467 28.96 21.48 -12.34
C LYS A 467 29.50 21.10 -13.73
N LEU A 468 29.31 21.98 -14.70
CA LEU A 468 29.88 21.89 -16.04
C LEU A 468 31.05 22.86 -16.16
N SER A 469 32.27 22.33 -16.25
CA SER A 469 33.48 23.12 -16.51
C SER A 469 33.44 23.74 -17.90
N VAL A 470 33.98 24.95 -18.05
CA VAL A 470 34.03 25.68 -19.33
C VAL A 470 34.80 24.87 -20.38
N ASP A 471 35.89 24.21 -19.98
CA ASP A 471 36.77 23.45 -20.88
C ASP A 471 36.17 22.13 -21.38
N LYS A 472 35.14 21.62 -20.69
CA LYS A 472 34.46 20.36 -21.04
C LYS A 472 33.17 20.59 -21.84
N ARG A 473 32.91 21.83 -22.24
CA ARG A 473 31.70 22.21 -22.97
C ARG A 473 31.89 21.99 -24.47
N ASP A 474 31.34 20.89 -24.96
CA ASP A 474 31.21 20.65 -26.40
C ASP A 474 29.89 21.25 -26.91
N VAL A 475 29.99 22.34 -27.66
CA VAL A 475 28.83 23.06 -28.22
C VAL A 475 28.10 22.22 -29.28
N GLU A 476 28.81 21.38 -30.04
CA GLU A 476 28.20 20.51 -31.04
C GLU A 476 27.41 19.39 -30.37
N LEU A 477 27.94 18.84 -29.28
CA LEU A 477 27.26 17.83 -28.49
C LEU A 477 26.00 18.37 -27.82
N LEU A 478 26.03 19.62 -27.33
CA LEU A 478 24.85 20.29 -26.77
C LEU A 478 23.77 20.52 -27.83
N LYS A 479 24.14 20.97 -29.04
CA LYS A 479 23.20 21.10 -30.16
C LYS A 479 22.59 19.76 -30.55
N TYR A 480 23.39 18.70 -30.60
CA TYR A 480 22.92 17.34 -30.86
C TYR A 480 21.91 16.89 -29.79
N ALA A 481 22.23 17.09 -28.52
CA ALA A 481 21.34 16.74 -27.41
C ALA A 481 20.02 17.52 -27.45
N HIS A 482 20.06 18.81 -27.78
CA HIS A 482 18.86 19.63 -27.95
C HIS A 482 17.95 19.06 -29.04
N ILE A 483 18.50 18.69 -30.20
CA ILE A 483 17.74 18.09 -31.30
C ILE A 483 17.11 16.75 -30.87
N GLN A 484 17.86 15.88 -30.19
CA GLN A 484 17.36 14.59 -29.71
C GLN A 484 16.25 14.75 -28.66
N LEU A 485 16.39 15.72 -27.74
CA LEU A 485 15.37 16.03 -26.74
C LEU A 485 14.10 16.60 -27.39
N GLN A 486 14.21 17.53 -28.33
CA GLN A 486 13.07 18.08 -29.07
C GLN A 486 12.32 17.01 -29.87
N GLY A 487 13.05 16.11 -30.55
CA GLY A 487 12.46 14.98 -31.26
C GLY A 487 11.68 14.06 -30.30
N ALA A 488 12.28 13.70 -29.17
CA ALA A 488 11.62 12.86 -28.17
C ALA A 488 10.41 13.54 -27.50
N ILE A 489 10.45 14.86 -27.31
CA ILE A 489 9.32 15.64 -26.79
C ILE A 489 8.18 15.63 -27.80
N ALA A 490 8.45 15.88 -29.08
CA ALA A 490 7.44 15.85 -30.13
C ALA A 490 6.75 14.48 -30.21
N GLU A 491 7.53 13.40 -30.20
CA GLU A 491 7.00 12.02 -30.23
C GLU A 491 6.14 11.62 -29.02
N LEU A 492 6.31 12.26 -27.86
CA LEU A 492 5.53 11.99 -26.65
C LEU A 492 4.38 12.98 -26.42
N THR A 493 4.34 14.06 -27.20
CA THR A 493 3.28 15.08 -27.13
C THR A 493 2.17 14.78 -28.14
N HIS A 494 2.47 14.01 -29.19
CA HIS A 494 1.53 13.37 -30.10
C HIS A 494 1.23 11.94 -29.64
#